data_AF-A0A848ZF76-F1
#
_entry.id   AF-A0A848ZF76-F1
#
_cell.length_a   1.000
_cell.length_b   1.000
_cell.length_c   1.000
_cell.angle_alpha   90.00
_cell.angle_beta   90.00
_cell.angle_gamma   90.00
#
_symmetry.space_group_name_H-M   'P 1'
#
loop_
_entity.id
_entity.type
_entity.pdbx_description
1 polymer ?
#
loop_
_entity_poly.entity_id
_entity_poly.type
_entity_poly.pdbx_seq_one_letter_code
_entity_poly.pdbx_strand_id
1 'polypeptide(L)'
;CGRCVDACNVIQVNNAITHGYRGVMAKIVAMGDGTLERSECVFCGQCIQACPVAALMEKKSLYRIRPWEAHHVRTTCPYCGVGCQMDLHIKDDKIMKVTGVEDALPNLGRLCVKGRFGYDFLHSPERLTKPLIRENG
;
A
#
# COMPACT_ATOMS: atom_id res chain seq x y z
N CYS A 1 12.20 -8.13 12.84
CA CYS A 1 11.51 -9.44 12.80
C CYS A 1 11.61 -10.18 11.47
N GLY A 2 12.08 -9.57 10.36
CA GLY A 2 12.25 -10.27 9.08
C GLY A 2 11.01 -10.37 8.19
N ARG A 3 9.80 -10.16 8.72
CA ARG A 3 8.53 -10.26 7.96
C ARG A 3 8.50 -9.46 6.64
N CYS A 4 9.12 -8.28 6.62
CA CYS A 4 9.21 -7.46 5.41
C CYS A 4 10.07 -8.10 4.31
N VAL A 5 11.14 -8.81 4.70
CA VAL A 5 12.02 -9.54 3.79
C VAL A 5 11.27 -10.73 3.21
N ASP A 6 10.56 -11.52 4.03
CA ASP A 6 9.74 -12.63 3.54
C ASP A 6 8.62 -12.14 2.62
N ALA A 7 7.95 -11.04 2.98
CA ALA A 7 6.96 -10.40 2.12
C ALA A 7 7.55 -9.96 0.77
N CYS A 8 8.79 -9.47 0.75
CA CYS A 8 9.45 -9.02 -0.47
C CYS A 8 9.95 -10.19 -1.34
N ASN A 9 10.56 -11.20 -0.73
CA ASN A 9 11.37 -12.20 -1.45
C ASN A 9 10.60 -13.50 -1.69
N VAL A 10 9.72 -13.88 -0.77
CA VAL A 10 8.92 -15.12 -0.87
C VAL A 10 7.54 -14.84 -1.46
N ILE A 11 6.88 -13.77 -1.00
CA ILE A 11 5.49 -13.49 -1.41
C ILE A 11 5.42 -12.68 -2.70
N GLN A 12 6.20 -11.62 -2.82
CA GLN A 12 6.21 -10.76 -4.02
C GLN A 12 7.31 -11.12 -5.01
N VAL A 13 8.35 -11.84 -4.57
CA VAL A 13 9.50 -12.25 -5.40
C VAL A 13 10.22 -11.07 -6.08
N ASN A 14 10.25 -9.89 -5.41
CA ASN A 14 10.97 -8.72 -5.90
C ASN A 14 12.45 -8.74 -5.53
N ASN A 15 12.81 -9.39 -4.41
CA ASN A 15 14.20 -9.48 -3.93
C ASN A 15 14.88 -8.12 -3.66
N ALA A 16 14.10 -7.10 -3.31
CA ALA A 16 14.59 -5.73 -3.16
C ALA A 16 15.23 -5.44 -1.80
N ILE A 17 14.88 -6.18 -0.74
CA ILE A 17 15.39 -5.99 0.62
C ILE A 17 15.86 -7.31 1.24
N THR A 18 16.86 -7.24 2.11
CA THR A 18 17.41 -8.39 2.81
C THR A 18 17.95 -8.02 4.20
N HIS A 19 18.39 -9.01 4.95
CA HIS A 19 19.12 -8.81 6.20
C HIS A 19 20.57 -8.42 5.90
N GLY A 20 20.97 -7.23 6.34
CA GLY A 20 22.33 -6.73 6.27
C GLY A 20 23.00 -6.70 7.64
N TYR A 21 24.34 -6.74 7.64
CA TYR A 21 25.19 -6.69 8.84
C TYR A 21 24.86 -7.82 9.85
N ARG A 22 25.49 -7.77 11.04
CA ARG A 22 25.34 -8.78 12.10
C ARG A 22 25.41 -8.13 13.49
N GLY A 23 24.94 -8.85 14.51
CA GLY A 23 24.94 -8.38 15.89
C GLY A 23 24.10 -7.12 16.08
N VAL A 24 24.58 -6.18 16.89
CA VAL A 24 23.89 -4.90 17.18
C VAL A 24 23.75 -3.99 15.95
N MET A 25 24.58 -4.20 14.92
CA MET A 25 24.53 -3.44 13.67
C MET A 25 23.55 -4.03 12.64
N ALA A 26 22.91 -5.16 12.94
CA ALA A 26 21.99 -5.82 12.03
C ALA A 26 20.81 -4.90 11.67
N LYS A 27 20.58 -4.71 10.38
CA LYS A 27 19.46 -3.93 9.86
C LYS A 27 18.93 -4.50 8.55
N ILE A 28 17.72 -4.11 8.18
CA ILE A 28 17.18 -4.41 6.85
C ILE A 28 17.79 -3.43 5.87
N VAL A 29 18.33 -3.95 4.77
CA VAL A 29 19.04 -3.16 3.75
C VAL A 29 18.44 -3.43 2.38
N ALA A 30 18.49 -2.42 1.51
CA ALA A 30 18.30 -2.62 0.08
C ALA A 30 19.63 -3.03 -0.58
N MET A 31 19.64 -3.21 -1.90
CA MET A 31 20.84 -3.54 -2.66
C MET A 31 22.01 -2.59 -2.33
N GLY A 32 23.14 -3.15 -1.90
CA GLY A 32 24.34 -2.41 -1.54
C GLY A 32 24.20 -1.47 -0.33
N ASP A 33 23.21 -1.69 0.55
CA ASP A 33 22.82 -0.75 1.62
C ASP A 33 22.48 0.65 1.09
N GLY A 34 22.00 0.72 -0.16
CA GLY A 34 21.51 1.93 -0.79
C GLY A 34 20.03 2.20 -0.52
N THR A 35 19.45 3.11 -1.31
CA THR A 35 18.03 3.42 -1.25
C THR A 35 17.19 2.41 -2.05
N LEU A 36 15.88 2.34 -1.79
CA LEU A 36 14.99 1.43 -2.53
C LEU A 36 14.91 1.78 -4.01
N GLU A 37 15.04 3.05 -4.38
CA GLU A 37 15.06 3.52 -5.78
C GLU A 37 16.23 2.95 -6.57
N ARG A 38 17.34 2.60 -5.90
CA ARG A 38 18.52 1.99 -6.51
C ARG A 38 18.49 0.45 -6.48
N SER A 39 17.36 -0.13 -6.10
CA SER A 39 17.13 -1.58 -6.01
C SER A 39 16.04 -2.02 -6.98
N GLU A 40 15.80 -3.33 -7.06
CA GLU A 40 14.71 -3.96 -7.85
C GLU A 40 13.28 -3.70 -7.27
N CYS A 41 13.12 -2.68 -6.42
CA CYS A 41 11.85 -2.39 -5.75
C CYS A 41 10.84 -1.77 -6.72
N VAL A 42 9.71 -2.46 -6.94
CA VAL A 42 8.55 -1.94 -7.69
C VAL A 42 7.57 -1.13 -6.84
N PHE A 43 7.91 -0.84 -5.58
CA PHE A 43 7.08 -0.08 -4.63
C PHE A 43 5.65 -0.62 -4.44
N CYS A 44 5.48 -1.95 -4.43
CA CYS A 44 4.17 -2.60 -4.21
C CYS A 44 3.61 -2.41 -2.78
N GLY A 45 4.46 -2.10 -1.81
CA GLY A 45 4.07 -1.82 -0.43
C GLY A 45 3.67 -3.05 0.41
N GLN A 46 3.90 -4.28 -0.06
CA GLN A 46 3.57 -5.48 0.73
C GLN A 46 4.37 -5.55 2.05
N CYS A 47 5.63 -5.11 2.02
CA CYS A 47 6.48 -5.01 3.21
C CYS A 47 5.95 -4.01 4.24
N ILE A 48 5.22 -2.97 3.82
CA ILE A 48 4.61 -1.98 4.70
C ILE A 48 3.45 -2.61 5.48
N GLN A 49 2.55 -3.32 4.80
CA GLN A 49 1.45 -4.00 5.47
C GLN A 49 1.93 -5.12 6.41
N ALA A 50 2.97 -5.86 6.01
CA ALA A 50 3.54 -6.92 6.83
C ALA A 50 4.31 -6.42 8.06
N CYS A 51 4.61 -5.12 8.16
CA CYS A 51 5.44 -4.56 9.23
C CYS A 51 4.64 -4.36 10.53
N PRO A 52 4.91 -5.13 11.60
CA PRO A 52 4.09 -5.06 12.82
C PRO A 52 4.41 -3.85 13.71
N VAL A 53 5.57 -3.23 13.51
CA VAL A 53 6.09 -2.14 14.37
C VAL A 53 6.17 -0.80 13.64
N ALA A 54 5.63 -0.72 12.43
CA ALA A 54 5.67 0.49 11.61
C ALA A 54 7.10 1.03 11.32
N ALA A 55 8.11 0.14 11.28
CA ALA A 55 9.44 0.49 10.78
C ALA A 55 9.41 0.84 9.27
N LEU A 56 8.45 0.27 8.55
CA LEU A 56 8.07 0.67 7.19
C LEU A 56 6.63 1.16 7.22
N MET A 57 6.39 2.36 6.69
CA MET A 57 5.07 2.99 6.65
C MET A 57 4.83 3.67 5.31
N GLU A 58 3.55 3.86 5.00
CA GLU A 58 3.12 4.55 3.78
C GLU A 58 3.27 6.06 3.96
N LYS A 59 4.08 6.69 3.10
CA LYS A 59 4.30 8.15 3.16
C LYS A 59 2.99 8.95 3.02
N LYS A 60 2.03 8.47 2.22
CA LYS A 60 0.74 9.15 2.01
C LYS A 60 -0.13 9.24 3.26
N SER A 61 -0.08 8.22 4.13
CA SER A 61 -0.87 8.18 5.37
C SER A 61 -0.14 8.77 6.58
N LEU A 62 1.18 8.94 6.46
CA LEU A 62 2.05 9.39 7.54
C LEU A 62 1.57 10.73 8.10
N TYR A 63 1.33 10.76 9.41
CA TYR A 63 0.83 11.92 10.18
C TYR A 63 -0.56 12.43 9.80
N ARG A 64 -1.30 11.76 8.91
CA ARG A 64 -2.64 12.20 8.50
C ARG A 64 -3.77 11.52 9.25
N ILE A 65 -3.54 10.31 9.75
CA ILE A 65 -4.54 9.51 10.45
C ILE A 65 -3.87 8.69 11.56
N ARG A 66 -4.54 8.55 12.69
CA ARG A 66 -4.23 7.55 13.71
C ARG A 66 -5.15 6.34 13.55
N PRO A 67 -4.69 5.11 13.85
CA PRO A 67 -5.51 3.91 13.68
C PRO A 67 -6.88 3.98 14.37
N TRP A 68 -6.97 4.57 15.56
CA TRP A 68 -8.23 4.71 16.30
C TRP A 68 -9.15 5.83 15.79
N GLU A 69 -8.67 6.70 14.92
CA GLU A 69 -9.50 7.71 14.25
C GLU A 69 -10.15 7.17 12.98
N ALA A 70 -9.70 6.01 12.49
CA ALA A 70 -10.13 5.46 11.22
C ALA A 70 -11.48 4.74 11.37
N HIS A 71 -12.44 5.13 10.54
CA HIS A 71 -13.58 4.28 10.22
C HIS A 71 -13.18 3.31 9.11
N HIS A 72 -13.36 2.01 9.35
CA HIS A 72 -12.97 0.97 8.40
C HIS A 72 -14.16 0.52 7.55
N VAL A 73 -14.01 0.53 6.24
CA VAL A 73 -15.00 0.00 5.30
C VAL A 73 -14.37 -1.04 4.40
N ARG A 74 -14.86 -2.28 4.49
CA ARG A 74 -14.48 -3.35 3.57
C ARG A 74 -15.13 -3.16 2.20
N THR A 75 -14.36 -3.33 1.14
CA THR A 75 -14.85 -3.21 -0.24
C THR A 75 -13.97 -3.99 -1.22
N THR A 76 -14.39 -4.00 -2.48
CA THR A 76 -13.70 -4.65 -3.59
C THR A 76 -12.93 -3.61 -4.43
N CYS A 77 -11.67 -3.91 -4.74
CA CYS A 77 -10.82 -3.09 -5.60
C CYS A 77 -11.36 -3.02 -7.05
N PRO A 78 -11.60 -1.83 -7.61
CA PRO A 78 -12.19 -1.68 -8.95
C PRO A 78 -11.17 -1.64 -10.10
N TYR A 79 -9.86 -1.73 -9.82
CA TYR A 79 -8.83 -1.44 -10.83
C TYR A 79 -8.64 -2.50 -11.92
N CYS A 80 -8.98 -3.75 -11.65
CA CYS A 80 -8.87 -4.84 -12.61
C CYS A 80 -9.84 -5.97 -12.23
N GLY A 81 -9.98 -6.96 -13.12
CA GLY A 81 -10.91 -8.08 -12.92
C GLY A 81 -10.56 -9.07 -11.80
N VAL A 82 -9.48 -8.84 -11.04
CA VAL A 82 -9.12 -9.72 -9.91
C VAL A 82 -10.09 -9.55 -8.74
N GLY A 83 -10.62 -8.34 -8.50
CA GLY A 83 -11.58 -8.13 -7.41
C GLY A 83 -10.98 -8.31 -6.01
N CYS A 84 -9.75 -7.81 -5.78
CA CYS A 84 -9.10 -7.89 -4.46
C CYS A 84 -9.99 -7.27 -3.37
N GLN A 85 -10.09 -7.95 -2.22
CA GLN A 85 -10.73 -7.42 -1.02
C GLN A 85 -9.77 -6.51 -0.26
N MET A 86 -10.28 -5.34 0.13
CA MET A 86 -9.51 -4.29 0.79
C MET A 86 -10.36 -3.56 1.83
N ASP A 87 -9.70 -3.10 2.89
CA ASP A 87 -10.29 -2.19 3.88
C ASP A 87 -9.84 -0.77 3.59
N LEU A 88 -10.81 0.13 3.45
CA LEU A 88 -10.61 1.57 3.38
C LEU A 88 -10.52 2.14 4.79
N HIS A 89 -9.50 2.95 5.06
CA HIS A 89 -9.31 3.64 6.34
C HIS A 89 -9.74 5.09 6.12
N ILE A 90 -10.94 5.43 6.60
CA ILE A 90 -11.63 6.69 6.30
C ILE A 90 -11.59 7.63 7.50
N LYS A 91 -11.30 8.91 7.24
CA LYS A 91 -11.40 10.01 8.21
C LYS A 91 -11.91 11.26 7.48
N ASP A 92 -12.87 11.97 8.07
CA ASP A 92 -13.44 13.20 7.50
C ASP A 92 -13.91 13.03 6.04
N ASP A 93 -14.63 11.93 5.76
CA ASP A 93 -15.11 11.52 4.43
C ASP A 93 -14.03 11.34 3.35
N LYS A 94 -12.76 11.21 3.77
CA LYS A 94 -11.62 10.97 2.90
C LYS A 94 -10.97 9.64 3.21
N ILE A 95 -10.61 8.91 2.14
CA ILE A 95 -9.79 7.71 2.26
C ILE A 95 -8.36 8.15 2.54
N MET A 96 -7.84 7.76 3.70
CA MET A 96 -6.52 8.15 4.17
C MET A 96 -5.47 7.07 3.91
N LYS A 97 -5.90 5.80 3.90
CA LYS A 97 -5.08 4.61 3.73
C LYS A 97 -5.93 3.44 3.23
N VAL A 98 -5.31 2.46 2.56
CA VAL A 98 -5.94 1.21 2.16
C VAL A 98 -5.07 0.02 2.58
N THR A 99 -5.67 -1.01 3.17
CA THR A 99 -5.01 -2.29 3.48
C THR A 99 -5.72 -3.44 2.78
N GLY A 100 -4.97 -4.49 2.42
CA GLY A 100 -5.59 -5.72 1.91
C GLY A 100 -6.17 -6.53 3.06
N VAL A 101 -7.28 -7.21 2.81
CA VAL A 101 -7.95 -8.10 3.78
C VAL A 101 -7.27 -9.47 3.79
N GLU A 102 -6.60 -9.84 4.89
CA GLU A 102 -5.76 -11.05 4.96
C GLU A 102 -6.55 -12.36 4.90
N ASP A 103 -7.77 -12.37 5.43
CA ASP A 103 -8.65 -13.54 5.55
C ASP A 103 -9.63 -13.70 4.38
N ALA A 104 -9.45 -12.92 3.30
CA ALA A 104 -10.39 -12.91 2.17
C ALA A 104 -9.76 -13.25 0.82
N LEU A 105 -10.51 -14.00 0.02
CA LEU A 105 -10.18 -14.32 -1.37
C LEU A 105 -10.51 -13.15 -2.30
N PRO A 106 -9.82 -13.03 -3.45
CA PRO A 106 -8.77 -13.94 -3.93
C PRO A 106 -7.36 -13.55 -3.48
N ASN A 107 -7.19 -12.38 -2.86
CA ASN A 107 -5.89 -11.77 -2.70
C ASN A 107 -5.19 -12.05 -1.36
N LEU A 108 -5.89 -12.55 -0.34
CA LEU A 108 -5.32 -12.93 0.96
C LEU A 108 -4.41 -11.81 1.52
N GLY A 109 -4.94 -10.59 1.54
CA GLY A 109 -4.24 -9.41 2.06
C GLY A 109 -3.30 -8.71 1.08
N ARG A 110 -3.07 -9.29 -0.10
CA ARG A 110 -2.12 -8.74 -1.09
C ARG A 110 -2.80 -7.67 -1.93
N LEU A 111 -2.12 -6.56 -2.17
CA LEU A 111 -2.59 -5.51 -3.07
C LEU A 111 -1.45 -5.06 -3.97
N CYS A 112 -1.78 -4.79 -5.24
CA CYS A 112 -0.86 -4.11 -6.14
C CYS A 112 -0.77 -2.61 -5.81
N VAL A 113 0.17 -1.91 -6.43
CA VAL A 113 0.38 -0.46 -6.24
C VAL A 113 -0.91 0.36 -6.43
N LYS A 114 -1.76 -0.02 -7.41
CA LYS A 114 -3.03 0.67 -7.68
C LYS A 114 -4.04 0.50 -6.55
N GLY A 115 -4.28 -0.74 -6.13
CA GLY A 115 -5.21 -1.02 -5.03
C GLY A 115 -4.76 -0.43 -3.70
N ARG A 116 -3.45 -0.38 -3.45
CA ARG A 116 -2.90 0.12 -2.19
C ARG A 116 -2.81 1.65 -2.13
N PHE A 117 -2.39 2.30 -3.21
CA PHE A 117 -2.04 3.73 -3.17
C PHE A 117 -2.85 4.60 -4.14
N GLY A 118 -3.68 4.00 -4.99
CA GLY A 118 -4.37 4.69 -6.08
C GLY A 118 -5.61 5.46 -5.67
N TYR A 119 -6.00 5.54 -4.40
CA TYR A 119 -7.29 6.09 -3.96
C TYR A 119 -7.46 7.63 -4.13
N ASP A 120 -6.43 8.36 -4.56
CA ASP A 120 -6.45 9.83 -4.64
C ASP A 120 -7.40 10.38 -5.72
N PHE A 121 -7.71 9.62 -6.78
CA PHE A 121 -8.55 10.11 -7.89
C PHE A 121 -9.97 10.49 -7.44
N LEU A 122 -10.45 9.91 -6.33
CA LEU A 122 -11.75 10.24 -5.75
C LEU A 122 -11.82 11.68 -5.25
N HIS A 123 -10.67 12.27 -4.91
CA HIS A 123 -10.53 13.64 -4.40
C HIS A 123 -9.86 14.56 -5.42
N SER A 124 -9.71 14.11 -6.67
CA SER A 124 -9.10 14.92 -7.73
C SER A 124 -9.96 16.17 -8.01
N PRO A 125 -9.35 17.36 -8.16
CA PRO A 125 -10.08 18.55 -8.62
C PRO A 125 -10.66 18.40 -10.03
N GLU A 126 -10.14 17.45 -10.83
CA GLU A 126 -10.64 17.13 -12.17
C GLU A 126 -11.87 16.19 -12.15
N ARG A 127 -12.27 15.70 -10.97
CA ARG A 127 -13.43 14.81 -10.87
C ARG A 127 -14.69 15.55 -11.29
N LEU A 128 -15.42 14.98 -12.25
CA LEU A 128 -16.73 15.49 -12.65
C LEU A 128 -17.70 15.45 -11.46
N THR A 129 -18.16 16.62 -11.04
CA THR A 129 -19.15 16.80 -9.96
C THR A 129 -20.52 17.19 -10.49
N LYS A 130 -20.61 17.50 -11.79
CA LYS A 130 -21.83 17.89 -12.48
C LYS A 130 -21.90 17.16 -13.81
N PRO A 131 -23.11 16.82 -14.31
CA PRO A 131 -23.29 16.32 -15.66
C PRO A 131 -22.76 17.33 -16.68
N LEU A 132 -22.20 16.84 -17.79
CA LEU A 132 -21.74 17.65 -18.92
C LEU A 132 -22.59 17.33 -20.15
N ILE A 133 -22.91 18.36 -20.94
CA ILE A 133 -23.61 18.23 -22.23
C ILE A 133 -22.64 18.70 -23.31
N ARG A 134 -22.51 17.92 -24.38
CA ARG A 134 -21.71 18.30 -25.55
C ARG A 134 -22.56 19.21 -26.45
N GLU A 135 -22.10 20.43 -26.70
CA GLU A 135 -22.73 21.37 -27.61
C GLU A 135 -21.90 21.50 -28.90
N ASN A 136 -22.55 21.43 -30.06
CA ASN A 136 -21.95 21.71 -31.37
C ASN A 136 -20.72 20.87 -31.77
N GLY A 137 -20.61 19.64 -31.27
CA GLY A 137 -19.58 18.70 -31.70
C GLY A 137 -18.25 18.88 -30.99
#